data_AF-A0A3E0ETG4-F1
#
_entry.id   AF-A0A3E0ETG4-F1
#
_cell.length_a   1.000
_cell.length_b   1.000
_cell.length_c   1.000
_cell.angle_alpha   90.00
_cell.angle_beta   90.00
_cell.angle_gamma   90.00
#
_symmetry.space_group_name_H-M   'P 1'
#
loop_
_entity.id
_entity.type
_entity.pdbx_description
1 polymer ?
#
loop_
_entity_poly.entity_id
_entity_poly.type
_entity_poly.pdbx_seq_one_letter_code
_entity_poly.pdbx_strand_id
1 'polypeptide(L)'
;MFLDKRMTIQTACLFCMLFFSVTIFAQQPADYVNPFIGTSNYGATFPGPIAPRGMASISPFNVAGPQNLPLEKDSRWLSNPYVNENTFLTGFSQVNLSGVGCPELGVVLLVSDSGLKPCNLLQYFSNAKKSLPLDYEHRFKKRFA
;
A
#
# COMPACT_ATOMS: atom_id res chain seq x y z
N MET A 1 -9.11 -60.23 -11.41
CA MET A 1 -9.32 -59.23 -10.34
C MET A 1 -10.42 -58.28 -10.81
N PHE A 2 -11.69 -58.65 -10.61
CA PHE A 2 -12.83 -57.83 -11.01
C PHE A 2 -13.05 -56.77 -9.93
N LEU A 3 -12.70 -55.53 -10.23
CA LEU A 3 -12.99 -54.40 -9.36
C LEU A 3 -14.51 -54.18 -9.37
N ASP A 4 -15.14 -54.32 -8.21
CA ASP A 4 -16.59 -54.25 -8.08
C ASP A 4 -17.07 -52.81 -8.40
N LYS A 5 -18.01 -52.64 -9.34
CA LYS A 5 -18.43 -51.30 -9.84
C LYS A 5 -18.88 -50.37 -8.71
N ARG A 6 -19.43 -50.92 -7.62
CA ARG A 6 -19.78 -50.15 -6.42
C ARG A 6 -18.56 -49.56 -5.72
N MET A 7 -17.44 -50.29 -5.65
CA MET A 7 -16.21 -49.85 -4.99
C MET A 7 -15.51 -48.74 -5.79
N THR A 8 -15.55 -48.78 -7.13
CA THR A 8 -15.02 -47.71 -7.99
C THR A 8 -15.82 -46.41 -7.87
N ILE A 9 -17.14 -46.51 -7.75
CA ILE A 9 -18.01 -45.33 -7.56
C ILE A 9 -17.77 -44.72 -6.17
N GLN A 10 -17.66 -45.54 -5.13
CA GLN A 10 -17.38 -45.06 -3.77
C GLN A 10 -16.04 -44.35 -3.64
N THR A 11 -14.98 -44.92 -4.24
CA THR A 11 -13.64 -44.32 -4.23
C THR A 11 -13.59 -43.02 -5.04
N ALA A 12 -14.30 -42.94 -6.18
CA ALA A 12 -14.42 -41.70 -6.95
C ALA A 12 -15.16 -40.59 -6.18
N CYS A 13 -16.27 -40.92 -5.50
CA CYS A 13 -17.00 -39.95 -4.67
C CYS A 13 -16.14 -39.42 -3.51
N LEU A 14 -15.37 -40.30 -2.87
CA LEU A 14 -14.50 -39.92 -1.76
C LEU A 14 -13.35 -39.02 -2.24
N PHE A 15 -12.80 -39.29 -3.42
CA PHE A 15 -11.81 -38.42 -4.06
C PHE A 15 -12.42 -37.06 -4.45
N CYS A 16 -13.60 -37.02 -5.05
CA CYS A 16 -14.30 -35.77 -5.38
C CYS A 16 -14.61 -34.90 -4.14
N MET A 17 -15.04 -35.53 -3.04
CA MET A 17 -15.29 -34.84 -1.76
C MET A 17 -14.01 -34.26 -1.17
N LEU A 18 -12.89 -34.98 -1.26
CA LEU A 18 -11.58 -34.52 -0.79
C LEU A 18 -11.10 -33.29 -1.58
N PHE A 19 -11.26 -33.30 -2.92
CA PHE A 19 -10.90 -32.16 -3.77
C PHE A 19 -11.75 -30.92 -3.50
N PHE A 20 -13.04 -31.08 -3.24
CA PHE A 20 -13.94 -29.97 -2.94
C PHE A 20 -13.67 -29.32 -1.57
N SER A 21 -13.18 -30.09 -0.59
CA SER A 21 -12.84 -29.56 0.73
C SER A 21 -11.59 -28.66 0.72
N VAL A 22 -10.61 -28.96 -0.15
CA VAL A 22 -9.37 -28.16 -0.28
C VAL A 22 -9.67 -26.76 -0.83
N THR A 23 -10.67 -26.60 -1.70
CA THR A 23 -10.99 -25.31 -2.30
C THR A 23 -11.64 -24.30 -1.34
N ILE A 24 -12.29 -24.77 -0.26
CA ILE A 24 -13.02 -23.89 0.68
C ILE A 24 -12.04 -23.12 1.60
N PHE A 25 -10.85 -23.65 1.86
CA PHE A 25 -9.86 -23.04 2.76
C PHE A 25 -8.88 -22.07 2.07
N ALA A 26 -9.02 -21.83 0.76
CA ALA A 26 -8.05 -21.04 0.00
C ALA A 26 -8.18 -19.51 0.19
N GLN A 27 -9.35 -19.00 0.55
CA GLN A 27 -9.61 -17.55 0.67
C GLN A 27 -9.13 -17.01 2.02
N GLN A 28 -8.33 -15.96 2.00
CA GLN A 28 -7.86 -15.28 3.21
C GLN A 28 -8.69 -14.00 3.45
N PRO A 29 -9.02 -13.65 4.70
CA PRO A 29 -9.72 -12.39 5.00
C PRO A 29 -9.01 -11.15 4.46
N ALA A 30 -7.69 -11.21 4.32
CA ALA A 30 -6.88 -10.14 3.73
C ALA A 30 -7.21 -9.85 2.26
N ASP A 31 -7.72 -10.85 1.51
CA ASP A 31 -8.05 -10.71 0.08
C ASP A 31 -9.22 -9.72 -0.16
N TYR A 32 -10.01 -9.43 0.88
CA TYR A 32 -11.11 -8.47 0.81
C TYR A 32 -10.71 -7.03 1.15
N VAL A 33 -9.47 -6.81 1.60
CA VAL A 33 -9.01 -5.50 2.09
C VAL A 33 -8.34 -4.74 0.95
N ASN A 34 -8.82 -3.52 0.67
CA ASN A 34 -8.17 -2.60 -0.25
C ASN A 34 -7.56 -1.41 0.54
N PRO A 35 -6.22 -1.35 0.71
CA PRO A 35 -5.56 -0.29 1.47
C PRO A 35 -5.64 1.11 0.85
N PHE A 36 -6.07 1.23 -0.41
CA PHE A 36 -6.22 2.52 -1.07
C PHE A 36 -7.55 3.22 -0.74
N ILE A 37 -8.52 2.50 -0.16
CA ILE A 37 -9.78 3.12 0.27
C ILE A 37 -9.49 4.10 1.41
N GLY A 38 -9.95 5.35 1.26
CA GLY A 38 -9.73 6.45 2.21
C GLY A 38 -8.43 7.24 1.99
N THR A 39 -7.63 6.90 0.97
CA THR A 39 -6.40 7.65 0.65
C THR A 39 -6.65 8.88 -0.21
N SER A 40 -7.84 9.02 -0.77
CA SER A 40 -8.27 10.20 -1.53
C SER A 40 -8.91 11.25 -0.61
N ASN A 41 -8.82 12.52 -1.01
CA ASN A 41 -9.47 13.64 -0.33
C ASN A 41 -9.11 13.66 1.18
N TYR A 42 -10.06 13.93 2.07
CA TYR A 42 -9.86 14.05 3.53
C TYR A 42 -10.03 12.73 4.30
N GLY A 43 -9.91 11.56 3.65
CA GLY A 43 -10.03 10.28 4.35
C GLY A 43 -8.86 9.99 5.31
N ALA A 44 -7.67 10.51 4.99
CA ALA A 44 -6.46 10.43 5.81
C ALA A 44 -6.03 9.00 6.19
N THR A 45 -6.34 7.99 5.37
CA THR A 45 -5.76 6.65 5.52
C THR A 45 -4.45 6.52 4.72
N PHE A 46 -3.74 5.41 4.88
CA PHE A 46 -2.50 5.17 4.17
C PHE A 46 -2.38 3.71 3.70
N PRO A 47 -1.85 3.45 2.49
CA PRO A 47 -1.80 2.12 1.91
C PRO A 47 -0.57 1.31 2.35
N GLY A 48 0.28 1.88 3.22
CA GLY A 48 1.49 1.25 3.71
C GLY A 48 1.26 0.02 4.60
N PRO A 49 2.13 -1.01 4.55
CA PRO A 49 2.05 -2.15 5.45
C PRO A 49 2.15 -1.76 6.92
N ILE A 50 1.31 -2.40 7.74
CA ILE A 50 1.34 -2.33 9.20
C ILE A 50 0.84 -3.67 9.76
N ALA A 51 1.45 -4.16 10.84
CA ALA A 51 0.87 -5.27 11.60
C ALA A 51 -0.36 -4.79 12.38
N PRO A 52 -1.31 -5.67 12.76
CA PRO A 52 -2.42 -5.29 13.63
C PRO A 52 -1.89 -4.65 14.93
N ARG A 53 -2.24 -3.36 15.16
CA ARG A 53 -1.76 -2.55 16.29
C ARG A 53 -0.23 -2.39 16.33
N GLY A 54 0.42 -2.46 15.16
CA GLY A 54 1.85 -2.24 15.02
C GLY A 54 2.27 -0.80 15.34
N MET A 55 3.50 -0.64 15.83
CA MET A 55 4.08 0.67 16.17
C MET A 55 4.70 1.36 14.95
N ALA A 56 5.25 0.58 14.01
CA ALA A 56 5.84 1.07 12.77
C ALA A 56 4.88 0.81 11.61
N SER A 57 4.64 1.84 10.81
CA SER A 57 3.84 1.78 9.59
C SER A 57 4.62 2.41 8.45
N ILE A 58 5.15 1.57 7.58
CA ILE A 58 5.96 2.03 6.45
C ILE A 58 5.01 2.37 5.33
N SER A 59 4.85 3.65 4.97
CA SER A 59 3.91 4.07 3.93
C SER A 59 4.60 4.92 2.88
N PRO A 60 4.22 4.82 1.59
CA PRO A 60 4.57 5.85 0.62
C PRO A 60 4.08 7.22 1.12
N PHE A 61 4.87 8.25 0.83
CA PHE A 61 4.61 9.62 1.21
C PHE A 61 4.75 10.51 -0.02
N ASN A 62 3.65 11.15 -0.44
CA ASN A 62 3.55 11.95 -1.67
C ASN A 62 2.80 13.26 -1.45
N VAL A 63 2.84 13.79 -0.23
CA VAL A 63 2.11 15.01 0.19
C VAL A 63 3.06 16.14 0.55
N ALA A 64 4.29 16.12 0.04
CA ALA A 64 5.24 17.21 0.23
C ALA A 64 5.78 17.71 -1.11
N GLY A 65 6.21 18.97 -1.08
CA GLY A 65 6.77 19.67 -2.22
C GLY A 65 5.70 20.36 -3.08
N PRO A 66 6.08 21.43 -3.80
CA PRO A 66 5.15 22.20 -4.63
C PRO A 66 4.56 21.40 -5.80
N GLN A 67 5.18 20.28 -6.18
CA GLN A 67 4.69 19.38 -7.23
C GLN A 67 3.35 18.72 -6.89
N ASN A 68 3.05 18.58 -5.60
CA ASN A 68 1.86 17.92 -5.08
C ASN A 68 0.77 18.93 -4.66
N LEU A 69 0.97 20.23 -4.90
CA LEU A 69 -0.09 21.22 -4.74
C LEU A 69 -1.26 20.91 -5.69
N PRO A 70 -2.52 21.08 -5.25
CA PRO A 70 -2.96 21.67 -3.98
C PRO A 70 -3.14 20.66 -2.83
N LEU A 71 -2.77 19.39 -3.03
CA LEU A 71 -2.99 18.28 -2.10
C LEU A 71 -1.69 17.90 -1.38
N GLU A 72 -0.99 18.89 -0.86
CA GLU A 72 0.14 18.69 0.04
C GLU A 72 -0.30 18.85 1.51
N LYS A 73 0.48 18.32 2.43
CA LYS A 73 0.14 18.13 3.85
C LYS A 73 -0.21 19.43 4.61
N ASP A 74 0.47 20.52 4.28
CA ASP A 74 0.24 21.84 4.90
C ASP A 74 -0.90 22.60 4.20
N SER A 75 -1.42 22.07 3.09
CA SER A 75 -2.52 22.66 2.34
C SER A 75 -3.85 22.15 2.88
N ARG A 76 -4.80 23.07 3.06
CA ARG A 76 -6.21 22.75 3.31
C ARG A 76 -6.44 21.80 4.51
N TRP A 77 -5.56 21.81 5.51
CA TRP A 77 -5.61 20.92 6.68
C TRP A 77 -5.51 19.43 6.30
N LEU A 78 -4.71 19.11 5.29
CA LEU A 78 -4.56 17.75 4.78
C LEU A 78 -3.65 16.92 5.67
N SER A 79 -4.23 16.06 6.49
CA SER A 79 -3.49 15.19 7.40
C SER A 79 -2.98 13.89 6.75
N ASN A 80 -3.33 13.63 5.50
CA ASN A 80 -2.96 12.41 4.79
C ASN A 80 -1.44 12.30 4.67
N PRO A 81 -0.83 11.14 4.96
CA PRO A 81 0.56 10.89 4.57
C PRO A 81 0.67 10.50 3.08
N TYR A 82 -0.41 9.98 2.49
CA TYR A 82 -0.48 9.56 1.09
C TYR A 82 -1.81 10.00 0.48
N VAL A 83 -1.76 10.52 -0.75
CA VAL A 83 -2.92 10.94 -1.54
C VAL A 83 -2.90 10.20 -2.87
N ASN A 84 -3.98 9.48 -3.19
CA ASN A 84 -4.02 8.67 -4.42
C ASN A 84 -3.91 9.48 -5.71
N GLU A 85 -4.37 10.74 -5.68
CA GLU A 85 -4.33 11.68 -6.80
C GLU A 85 -2.92 12.23 -7.07
N ASN A 86 -2.05 12.24 -6.07
CA ASN A 86 -0.71 12.80 -6.20
C ASN A 86 0.18 11.85 -6.99
N THR A 87 0.88 12.40 -7.97
CA THR A 87 1.67 11.64 -8.95
C THR A 87 3.17 11.65 -8.65
N PHE A 88 3.59 12.39 -7.62
CA PHE A 88 4.99 12.55 -7.27
C PHE A 88 5.30 12.01 -5.88
N LEU A 89 6.03 10.89 -5.83
CA LEU A 89 6.46 10.25 -4.58
C LEU A 89 7.65 11.00 -3.98
N THR A 90 7.45 11.51 -2.77
CA THR A 90 8.46 12.21 -1.99
C THR A 90 9.40 11.21 -1.27
N GLY A 91 8.87 10.11 -0.74
CA GLY A 91 9.64 9.09 -0.01
C GLY A 91 8.74 8.09 0.73
N PHE A 92 9.26 7.50 1.81
CA PHE A 92 8.55 6.55 2.67
C PHE A 92 8.60 6.97 4.14
N SER A 93 7.44 7.23 4.73
CA SER A 93 7.29 7.52 6.16
C SER A 93 7.29 6.23 6.98
N GLN A 94 7.85 6.29 8.20
CA GLN A 94 8.01 5.12 9.08
C GLN A 94 6.93 4.98 10.17
N VAL A 95 6.22 6.06 10.48
CA VAL A 95 5.18 6.16 11.51
C VAL A 95 4.07 7.08 11.00
N ASN A 96 2.85 6.56 10.92
CA ASN A 96 1.71 7.26 10.34
C ASN A 96 0.46 7.10 11.20
N LEU A 97 -0.33 8.16 11.29
CA LEU A 97 -1.66 8.16 11.87
C LEU A 97 -2.70 7.98 10.76
N SER A 98 -3.75 7.19 11.02
CA SER A 98 -4.82 6.92 10.05
C SER A 98 -6.12 7.56 10.51
N GLY A 99 -6.78 8.32 9.63
CA GLY A 99 -8.09 8.92 9.88
C GLY A 99 -8.08 10.12 10.84
N VAL A 100 -6.93 10.78 11.01
CA VAL A 100 -6.83 11.99 11.85
C VAL A 100 -7.18 13.24 11.05
N GLY A 101 -7.74 14.27 11.68
CA GLY A 101 -8.10 15.54 11.03
C GLY A 101 -7.05 16.65 11.15
N CYS A 102 -5.98 16.41 11.92
CA CYS A 102 -4.89 17.37 12.12
C CYS A 102 -3.60 16.79 11.53
N PRO A 103 -2.84 17.54 10.72
CA PRO A 103 -1.53 17.10 10.26
C PRO A 103 -0.55 16.90 11.42
N GLU A 104 0.11 15.74 11.45
CA GLU A 104 1.11 15.40 12.49
C GLU A 104 2.47 16.06 12.23
N LEU A 105 3.19 16.43 13.29
CA LEU A 105 4.50 17.08 13.24
C LEU A 105 5.66 16.08 13.11
N GLY A 106 5.73 15.46 11.94
CA GLY A 106 6.96 14.87 11.42
C GLY A 106 7.13 13.37 11.67
N VAL A 107 7.63 12.71 10.64
CA VAL A 107 7.96 11.29 10.62
C VAL A 107 9.29 11.14 9.91
N VAL A 108 10.10 10.17 10.32
CA VAL A 108 11.33 9.81 9.59
C VAL A 108 10.93 9.46 8.16
N LEU A 109 11.40 10.26 7.21
CA LEU A 109 11.16 10.08 5.78
C LEU A 109 12.40 9.46 5.15
N LEU A 110 12.27 8.21 4.69
CA LEU A 110 13.30 7.55 3.91
C LEU A 110 13.12 7.87 2.44
N VAL A 111 14.19 8.33 1.82
CA VAL A 111 14.21 8.70 0.40
C VAL A 111 15.34 7.89 -0.25
N SER A 112 15.01 7.09 -1.26
CA SER A 112 16.01 6.40 -2.06
C SER A 112 16.41 7.28 -3.25
N ASP A 113 17.69 7.63 -3.31
CA ASP A 113 18.28 8.35 -4.43
C ASP A 113 19.35 7.47 -5.10
N SER A 114 19.38 7.45 -6.43
CA SER A 114 20.38 6.73 -7.25
C SER A 114 21.68 7.52 -7.43
N GLY A 115 21.74 8.75 -6.90
CA GLY A 115 22.98 9.47 -6.65
C GLY A 115 22.95 10.92 -7.11
N LEU A 116 22.79 11.86 -6.18
CA LEU A 116 23.64 13.04 -5.94
C LEU A 116 22.95 13.93 -4.87
N LYS A 117 23.67 14.21 -3.78
CA LYS A 117 23.20 15.08 -2.68
C LYS A 117 22.76 16.46 -3.19
N PRO A 118 21.71 17.00 -2.56
CA PRO A 118 21.97 18.09 -1.65
C PRO A 118 21.42 17.79 -0.25
N CYS A 119 22.19 18.13 0.79
CA CYS A 119 21.76 18.13 2.19
C CYS A 119 20.68 19.18 2.49
N ASN A 120 20.08 19.78 1.45
CA ASN A 120 19.00 20.73 1.53
C ASN A 120 17.78 20.12 0.83
N LEU A 121 16.77 19.80 1.63
CA LEU A 121 15.51 19.19 1.19
C LEU A 121 14.82 20.04 0.11
N LEU A 122 14.95 21.37 0.16
CA LEU A 122 14.37 22.28 -0.83
C LEU A 122 15.05 22.17 -2.20
N GLN A 123 16.38 21.99 -2.23
CA GLN A 123 17.09 21.73 -3.49
C GLN A 123 16.83 20.32 -4.01
N TYR A 124 16.63 19.34 -3.12
CA TYR A 124 16.20 18.00 -3.52
C TYR A 124 14.86 18.11 -4.24
N PHE A 125 13.84 18.75 -3.66
CA PHE A 125 12.55 18.93 -4.32
C PHE A 125 12.58 19.85 -5.55
N SER A 126 13.43 20.88 -5.60
CA SER A 126 13.53 21.71 -6.82
C SER A 126 14.19 20.96 -7.98
N ASN A 127 15.19 20.12 -7.68
CA ASN A 127 15.93 19.31 -8.65
C ASN A 127 15.24 17.97 -8.95
N ALA A 128 14.27 17.58 -8.13
CA ALA A 128 13.46 16.37 -8.21
C ALA A 128 12.48 16.32 -9.41
N LYS A 129 12.76 17.03 -10.49
CA LYS A 129 12.32 16.56 -11.82
C LYS A 129 12.82 15.13 -12.15
N LYS A 130 13.70 14.55 -11.32
CA LYS A 130 14.37 13.26 -11.55
C LYS A 130 14.25 12.20 -10.42
N SER A 131 13.61 12.44 -9.28
CA SER A 131 13.51 11.41 -8.24
C SER A 131 12.27 10.52 -8.39
N LEU A 132 12.48 9.21 -8.20
CA LEU A 132 11.58 8.05 -8.38
C LEU A 132 10.44 8.27 -9.40
N PRO A 133 10.63 7.85 -10.67
CA PRO A 133 9.58 7.95 -11.68
C PRO A 133 8.30 7.25 -11.21
N LEU A 134 7.15 7.73 -11.70
CA LEU A 134 5.80 7.13 -11.65
C LEU A 134 5.77 5.59 -11.69
N ASP A 135 6.78 4.99 -12.31
CA ASP A 135 7.06 3.56 -12.35
C ASP A 135 7.14 2.87 -10.96
N TYR A 136 7.68 3.53 -9.92
CA TYR A 136 7.69 2.96 -8.56
C TYR A 136 6.31 2.97 -7.91
N GLU A 137 5.56 4.05 -8.05
CA GLU A 137 4.18 4.12 -7.56
C GLU A 137 3.29 3.14 -8.32
N HIS A 138 3.45 3.04 -9.65
CA HIS A 138 2.75 2.07 -10.48
C HIS A 138 3.11 0.62 -10.10
N ARG A 139 4.39 0.32 -9.83
CA ARG A 139 4.82 -0.99 -9.30
C ARG A 139 4.26 -1.27 -7.91
N PHE A 140 4.22 -0.28 -7.02
CA PHE A 140 3.65 -0.41 -5.68
C PHE A 140 2.14 -0.67 -5.77
N LYS A 141 1.38 0.16 -6.50
CA LYS A 141 -0.05 -0.04 -6.75
C LYS A 141 -0.32 -1.41 -7.37
N LYS A 142 0.46 -1.87 -8.35
CA LYS A 142 0.33 -3.21 -8.95
C LYS A 142 0.64 -4.36 -7.98
N ARG A 143 1.45 -4.13 -6.94
CA ARG A 143 1.88 -5.15 -5.98
C ARG A 143 0.94 -5.23 -4.77
N PHE A 144 0.24 -4.15 -4.44
CA PHE A 144 -0.55 -4.00 -3.22
C PHE A 144 -2.03 -3.63 -3.47
N ALA A 145 -2.46 -3.52 -4.73
CA ALA A 145 -3.86 -3.53 -5.15
C ALA A 145 -4.19 -4.87 -5.81
#